data_AF-A0A401QLV4-F1
#
_entry.id   AF-A0A401QLV4-F1
#
_cell.length_a   1.000
_cell.length_b   1.000
_cell.length_c   1.000
_cell.angle_alpha   90.00
_cell.angle_beta   90.00
_cell.angle_gamma   90.00
#
_symmetry.space_group_name_H-M   'P 1'
#
loop_
_entity.id
_entity.type
_entity.pdbx_description
1 polymer ?
#
loop_
_entity_poly.entity_id
_entity_poly.type
_entity_poly.pdbx_seq_one_letter_code
_entity_poly.pdbx_strand_id
1 'polypeptide(L)'
;MRRLNACWRMRRASRAGPPPLVPAAYSAAYLLLLLFPAGGRAQTELPDHDSVKGELVVAAVKVSYVDRASGQRVPVPGRGEDGRYGRESPKEGVEGGTVLVPAWVPGTQRNLQGCDPHTRFAVPPDTRRWIALLNRGNCTFKQKILRAAAQKAAAVVIYHNVSDEKPITMSHK
;
A
#
# COMPACT_ATOMS: atom_id res chain seq x y z
N MET A 1 38.34 5.05 -8.66
CA MET A 1 38.76 3.76 -8.06
C MET A 1 38.41 3.77 -6.57
N ARG A 2 37.99 2.60 -6.04
CA ARG A 2 37.58 2.28 -4.65
C ARG A 2 36.11 2.60 -4.32
N ARG A 3 35.30 1.70 -3.77
CA ARG A 3 35.15 0.23 -3.77
C ARG A 3 33.76 0.03 -3.12
N LEU A 4 32.82 -0.63 -3.80
CA LEU A 4 31.56 -1.10 -3.22
C LEU A 4 31.88 -2.14 -2.15
N ASN A 5 31.21 -2.09 -1.00
CA ASN A 5 31.10 -3.24 -0.09
C ASN A 5 29.75 -3.18 0.62
N ALA A 6 28.77 -3.91 0.06
CA ALA A 6 27.56 -4.32 0.75
C ALA A 6 27.91 -5.53 1.62
N CYS A 7 27.70 -5.45 2.93
CA CYS A 7 27.84 -6.57 3.84
C CYS A 7 26.44 -7.15 4.11
N TRP A 8 26.11 -8.24 3.42
CA TRP A 8 24.95 -9.07 3.76
C TRP A 8 25.37 -10.07 4.84
N ARG A 9 24.80 -9.95 6.03
CA ARG A 9 24.95 -10.96 7.09
C ARG A 9 23.73 -11.87 7.12
N MET A 10 23.83 -13.01 6.45
CA MET A 10 22.97 -14.17 6.71
C MET A 10 23.13 -14.62 8.17
N ARG A 11 22.03 -14.83 8.88
CA ARG A 11 22.03 -15.71 10.05
C ARG A 11 21.19 -16.95 9.76
N ARG A 12 21.85 -18.07 10.06
CA ARG A 12 21.44 -19.47 9.88
C ARG A 12 20.20 -19.80 10.72
N ALA A 13 19.33 -20.62 10.15
CA ALA A 13 18.36 -21.41 10.90
C ALA A 13 19.09 -22.34 11.89
N SER A 14 18.61 -22.40 13.14
CA SER A 14 19.05 -23.38 14.12
C SER A 14 17.84 -24.01 14.81
N ARG A 15 17.66 -25.30 14.48
CA ARG A 15 17.21 -26.45 15.29
C ARG A 15 15.94 -26.30 16.12
N ALA A 16 14.92 -27.06 15.70
CA ALA A 16 13.81 -27.50 16.53
C ALA A 16 14.32 -28.29 17.75
N GLY A 17 13.83 -27.93 18.95
CA GLY A 17 13.97 -28.75 20.15
C GLY A 17 13.00 -29.94 20.11
N PRO A 18 13.23 -30.98 20.93
CA PRO A 18 12.32 -32.12 21.02
C PRO A 18 10.98 -31.69 21.65
N PRO A 19 9.86 -32.35 21.31
CA PRO A 19 8.57 -32.07 21.94
C PRO A 19 8.59 -32.52 23.41
N PRO A 20 7.87 -31.81 24.31
CA PRO A 20 7.69 -32.26 25.67
C PRO A 20 6.82 -33.53 25.72
N LEU A 21 7.25 -34.50 26.52
CA LEU A 21 6.48 -35.70 26.85
C LEU A 21 5.31 -35.31 27.77
N VAL A 22 4.09 -35.49 27.28
CA VAL A 22 2.85 -35.31 28.04
C VAL A 22 2.59 -36.56 28.90
N PRO A 23 2.31 -36.44 30.21
CA PRO A 23 2.00 -37.58 31.05
C PRO A 23 0.65 -38.21 30.69
N ALA A 24 0.65 -39.54 30.64
CA ALA A 24 -0.50 -40.39 30.41
C ALA A 24 -1.51 -40.28 31.57
N ALA A 25 -2.56 -39.49 31.38
CA ALA A 25 -3.73 -39.46 32.25
C ALA A 25 -4.98 -39.04 31.47
N TYR A 26 -5.30 -39.77 30.40
CA TYR A 26 -6.57 -39.65 29.68
C TYR A 26 -7.20 -41.05 29.56
N SER A 27 -7.50 -41.65 30.71
CA SER A 27 -8.07 -42.99 30.83
C SER A 27 -9.40 -42.99 31.60
N ALA A 28 -10.24 -41.97 31.40
CA ALA A 28 -11.57 -41.94 32.01
C ALA A 28 -12.62 -41.05 31.30
N ALA A 29 -12.50 -40.78 29.99
CA ALA A 29 -13.51 -40.00 29.26
C ALA A 29 -14.10 -40.70 28.02
N TYR A 30 -13.71 -41.95 27.75
CA TYR A 30 -14.14 -42.68 26.55
C TYR A 30 -15.44 -43.48 26.71
N LEU A 31 -16.18 -43.29 27.81
CA LEU A 31 -17.42 -44.01 28.08
C LEU A 31 -18.65 -43.10 28.26
N LEU A 32 -18.65 -41.93 27.61
CA LEU A 32 -19.81 -41.01 27.58
C LEU A 32 -20.08 -40.37 26.21
N LEU A 33 -19.55 -40.95 25.12
CA LEU A 33 -19.76 -40.48 23.73
C LEU A 33 -20.75 -41.35 22.91
N LEU A 34 -21.68 -42.05 23.56
CA LEU A 34 -22.68 -42.89 22.87
C LEU A 34 -24.13 -42.35 22.94
N LEU A 35 -24.34 -41.04 23.06
CA LEU A 35 -25.70 -40.45 23.02
C LEU A 35 -25.80 -39.09 22.30
N PHE A 36 -24.97 -38.81 21.30
CA PHE A 36 -25.23 -37.68 20.39
C PHE A 36 -25.27 -38.14 18.94
N PRO A 37 -26.41 -37.99 18.24
CA PRO A 37 -26.54 -38.41 16.86
C PRO A 37 -25.62 -37.56 15.98
N ALA A 38 -25.03 -38.23 14.99
CA ALA A 38 -24.21 -37.64 13.94
C ALA A 38 -25.00 -36.59 13.13
N GLY A 39 -25.02 -35.36 13.63
CA GLY A 39 -25.48 -34.16 12.93
C GLY A 39 -24.30 -33.38 12.36
N GLY A 40 -23.50 -34.03 11.50
CA GLY A 40 -22.41 -33.37 10.78
C GLY A 40 -22.96 -32.40 9.73
N ARG A 41 -23.20 -31.14 10.11
CA ARG A 41 -23.12 -30.01 9.17
C ARG A 41 -21.74 -29.38 9.33
N ALA A 42 -20.75 -29.99 8.70
CA ALA A 42 -19.60 -29.23 8.26
C ALA A 42 -20.13 -28.22 7.25
N GLN A 43 -20.22 -26.95 7.65
CA GLN A 43 -20.43 -25.87 6.70
C GLN A 43 -19.21 -25.89 5.79
N THR A 44 -19.42 -26.36 4.56
CA THR A 44 -18.55 -26.08 3.43
C THR A 44 -18.44 -24.56 3.35
N GLU A 45 -17.35 -24.00 3.88
CA GLU A 45 -16.95 -22.62 3.58
C GLU A 45 -16.86 -22.52 2.06
N LEU A 46 -17.74 -21.68 1.52
CA LEU A 46 -17.79 -21.35 0.11
C LEU A 46 -16.40 -20.83 -0.29
N PRO A 47 -15.77 -21.36 -1.36
CA PRO A 47 -14.56 -20.75 -1.88
C PRO A 47 -14.92 -19.33 -2.28
N ASP A 48 -14.34 -18.36 -1.57
CA ASP A 48 -14.40 -16.95 -1.93
C ASP A 48 -14.09 -16.84 -3.42
N HIS A 49 -14.99 -16.21 -4.16
CA HIS A 49 -14.95 -16.09 -5.62
C HIS A 49 -13.87 -15.07 -5.99
N ASP A 50 -12.61 -15.40 -5.70
CA ASP A 50 -11.43 -14.74 -6.24
C ASP A 50 -11.13 -15.36 -7.60
N SER A 51 -11.73 -14.78 -8.62
CA SER A 51 -11.31 -15.01 -10.01
C SER A 51 -11.33 -13.70 -10.77
N VAL A 52 -10.55 -12.74 -10.24
CA VAL A 52 -9.74 -11.88 -11.10
C VAL A 52 -8.32 -11.94 -10.56
N LYS A 53 -7.58 -12.99 -10.96
CA LYS A 53 -6.15 -13.19 -10.70
C LYS A 53 -5.31 -12.10 -11.39
N GLY A 54 -5.39 -10.88 -10.87
CA GLY A 54 -4.38 -9.85 -11.07
C GLY A 54 -3.41 -9.96 -9.90
N GLU A 55 -2.15 -10.28 -10.17
CA GLU A 55 -1.11 -10.31 -9.15
C GLU A 55 -1.05 -8.96 -8.43
N LEU A 56 -1.34 -8.96 -7.13
CA LEU A 56 -1.34 -7.76 -6.31
C LEU A 56 0.11 -7.35 -6.04
N VAL A 57 0.56 -6.25 -6.65
CA VAL A 57 1.92 -5.74 -6.46
C VAL A 57 1.94 -4.62 -5.41
N VAL A 58 2.70 -4.84 -4.34
CA VAL A 58 2.92 -3.85 -3.27
C VAL A 58 3.82 -2.73 -3.77
N ALA A 59 3.50 -1.49 -3.41
CA ALA A 59 4.28 -0.30 -3.68
C ALA A 59 4.88 0.23 -2.37
N ALA A 60 6.19 0.11 -2.21
CA ALA A 60 6.90 0.74 -1.11
C ALA A 60 7.03 2.26 -1.36
N VAL A 61 6.47 3.07 -0.47
CA VAL A 61 6.48 4.53 -0.50
C VAL A 61 7.41 5.04 0.61
N LYS A 62 8.47 5.76 0.22
CA LYS A 62 9.37 6.41 1.18
C LYS A 62 9.20 7.92 1.06
N VAL A 63 8.78 8.54 2.15
CA VAL A 63 8.51 9.98 2.20
C VAL A 63 9.58 10.67 3.02
N SER A 64 10.08 11.80 2.52
CA SER A 64 10.97 12.69 3.25
C SER A 64 10.55 14.13 3.00
N TYR A 65 10.72 14.99 4.00
CA TYR A 65 10.56 16.43 3.84
C TYR A 65 11.93 17.13 3.93
N VAL A 66 12.02 18.34 3.37
CA VAL A 66 13.19 19.20 3.54
C VAL A 66 12.90 20.12 4.71
N ASP A 67 13.71 20.00 5.76
CA ASP A 67 13.65 20.90 6.90
C ASP A 67 14.04 22.31 6.48
N ARG A 68 13.21 23.31 6.82
CA ARG A 68 13.41 24.68 6.35
C ARG A 68 14.59 25.40 7.00
N ALA A 69 14.94 25.04 8.24
CA ALA A 69 16.00 25.71 8.97
C ALA A 69 17.38 25.17 8.57
N SER A 70 17.51 23.85 8.47
CA SER A 70 18.76 23.15 8.18
C SER A 70 18.96 22.81 6.71
N GLY A 71 17.89 22.81 5.90
CA GLY A 71 17.92 22.29 4.53
C GLY A 71 18.07 20.76 4.45
N GLN A 72 18.11 20.06 5.59
CA GLN A 72 18.32 18.62 5.64
C GLN A 72 17.07 17.87 5.19
N ARG A 73 17.26 16.79 4.43
CA ARG A 73 16.18 15.84 4.13
C ARG A 73 15.94 14.94 5.34
N VAL A 74 14.76 15.03 5.92
CA VAL A 74 14.33 14.24 7.07
C VAL A 74 13.31 13.19 6.61
N PRO A 75 13.59 11.88 6.79
CA PRO A 75 12.65 10.82 6.45
C PRO A 75 11.47 10.79 7.43
N VAL A 76 10.27 10.48 6.94
CA VAL A 76 9.06 10.32 7.74
C VAL A 76 8.88 8.83 8.06
N PRO A 77 9.01 8.40 9.33
CA PRO A 77 8.87 6.99 9.68
C PRO A 77 7.39 6.52 9.61
N GLY A 78 7.19 5.26 9.23
CA GLY A 78 5.93 4.52 9.44
C GLY A 78 4.71 4.94 8.61
N ARG A 79 4.86 5.76 7.56
CA ARG A 79 3.71 6.28 6.77
C ARG A 79 3.69 5.89 5.28
N GLY A 80 4.49 4.92 4.84
CA GLY A 80 4.54 4.62 3.41
C GLY A 80 4.90 3.21 3.00
N GLU A 81 4.94 2.22 3.88
CA GLU A 81 5.36 0.88 3.47
C GLU A 81 4.22 0.03 2.86
N ASP A 82 2.99 0.55 2.82
CA ASP A 82 1.76 -0.22 2.62
C ASP A 82 1.03 0.02 1.29
N GLY A 83 1.57 0.84 0.39
CA GLY A 83 0.94 1.17 -0.89
C GLY A 83 0.71 -0.04 -1.82
N ARG A 84 -0.16 0.14 -2.82
CA ARG A 84 -0.38 -0.85 -3.91
C ARG A 84 -0.34 -0.18 -5.27
N TYR A 85 0.24 -0.86 -6.26
CA TYR A 85 0.14 -0.42 -7.65
C TYR A 85 -1.28 -0.65 -8.19
N GLY A 86 -1.75 0.23 -9.07
CA GLY A 86 -2.97 -0.04 -9.85
C GLY A 86 -2.77 -1.26 -10.76
N ARG A 87 -3.86 -1.98 -11.09
CA ARG A 87 -3.79 -3.21 -11.90
C ARG A 87 -3.09 -2.94 -13.23
N GLU A 88 -3.48 -1.86 -13.91
CA GLU A 88 -2.95 -1.43 -15.20
C GLU A 88 -1.74 -0.49 -15.08
N SER A 89 -1.30 -0.13 -13.87
CA SER A 89 -0.14 0.74 -13.70
C SER A 89 1.16 0.02 -14.08
N PRO A 90 2.12 0.70 -14.70
CA PRO A 90 3.51 0.25 -14.75
C PRO A 90 4.00 -0.09 -13.34
N LYS A 91 4.70 -1.21 -13.18
CA LYS A 91 5.23 -1.67 -11.89
C LYS A 91 6.67 -1.18 -11.68
N GLU A 92 6.89 0.09 -12.03
CA GLU A 92 8.17 0.78 -11.91
C GLU A 92 8.06 1.90 -10.86
N GLY A 93 9.09 2.04 -10.03
CA GLY A 93 9.12 3.03 -8.96
C GLY A 93 9.62 4.40 -9.44
N VAL A 94 9.17 5.46 -8.77
CA VAL A 94 9.69 6.83 -8.95
C VAL A 94 10.49 7.22 -7.72
N GLU A 95 11.80 7.45 -7.89
CA GLU A 95 12.67 7.95 -6.85
C GLU A 95 12.98 9.45 -7.03
N GLY A 96 13.13 10.16 -5.91
CA GLY A 96 13.55 11.57 -5.89
C GLY A 96 12.54 12.56 -6.47
N GLY A 97 11.29 12.15 -6.66
CA GLY A 97 10.23 13.03 -7.18
C GLY A 97 9.72 14.01 -6.13
N THR A 98 9.47 15.27 -6.53
CA THR A 98 8.79 16.26 -5.70
C THR A 98 7.30 15.93 -5.62
N VAL A 99 6.75 15.83 -4.41
CA VAL A 99 5.31 15.57 -4.23
C VAL A 99 4.54 16.88 -4.33
N LEU A 100 3.55 16.94 -5.22
CA LEU A 100 2.70 18.11 -5.44
C LEU A 100 1.23 17.77 -5.25
N VAL A 101 0.48 18.71 -4.69
CA VAL A 101 -0.98 18.64 -4.54
C VAL A 101 -1.66 19.64 -5.49
N PRO A 102 -2.96 19.50 -5.77
CA PRO A 102 -3.72 20.50 -6.50
C PRO A 102 -3.49 21.92 -5.96
N ALA A 103 -3.23 22.85 -6.87
CA ALA A 103 -3.09 24.26 -6.56
C ALA A 103 -4.41 24.78 -5.98
N TRP A 104 -4.30 25.56 -4.91
CA TRP A 104 -5.47 26.20 -4.32
C TRP A 104 -5.87 27.43 -5.14
N VAL A 105 -7.17 27.56 -5.40
CA VAL A 105 -7.76 28.74 -6.05
C VAL A 105 -8.35 29.64 -4.97
N PRO A 106 -7.88 30.90 -4.82
CA PRO A 106 -8.42 31.83 -3.85
C PRO A 106 -9.95 31.98 -4.00
N GLY A 107 -10.66 32.06 -2.87
CA GLY A 107 -12.13 32.16 -2.86
C GLY A 107 -12.86 30.82 -3.02
N THR A 108 -12.15 29.69 -3.12
CA THR A 108 -12.76 28.35 -3.19
C THR A 108 -12.34 27.47 -2.01
N GLN A 109 -13.17 26.49 -1.69
CA GLN A 109 -12.78 25.45 -0.74
C GLN A 109 -11.63 24.60 -1.29
N ARG A 110 -10.72 24.17 -0.39
CA ARG A 110 -9.55 23.40 -0.77
C ARG A 110 -9.95 22.01 -1.29
N ASN A 111 -9.76 21.79 -2.59
CA ASN A 111 -10.07 20.53 -3.25
C ASN A 111 -8.80 19.77 -3.63
N LEU A 112 -8.52 18.66 -2.93
CA LEU A 112 -7.38 17.77 -3.20
C LEU A 112 -7.76 16.54 -4.04
N GLN A 113 -8.99 16.43 -4.51
CA GLN A 113 -9.45 15.24 -5.23
C GLN A 113 -8.95 15.22 -6.69
N GLY A 114 -8.61 16.36 -7.27
CA GLY A 114 -8.17 16.45 -8.67
C GLY A 114 -9.24 16.02 -9.67
N CYS A 115 -10.52 16.21 -9.34
CA CYS A 115 -11.64 15.82 -10.20
C CYS A 115 -12.00 16.87 -11.25
N ASP A 116 -11.71 18.14 -10.96
CA ASP A 116 -11.97 19.28 -11.85
C ASP A 116 -11.04 19.25 -13.08
N PRO A 117 -11.54 19.39 -14.33
CA PRO A 117 -10.71 19.56 -15.52
C PRO A 117 -9.72 20.72 -15.48
N HIS A 118 -10.04 21.76 -14.73
CA HIS A 118 -9.22 22.93 -14.51
C HIS A 118 -8.26 22.75 -13.32
N THR A 119 -8.20 21.57 -12.69
CA THR A 119 -7.19 21.28 -11.68
C THR A 119 -5.80 21.54 -12.26
N ARG A 120 -5.01 22.36 -11.54
CA ARG A 120 -3.60 22.62 -11.88
C ARG A 120 -2.70 22.19 -10.75
N PHE A 121 -1.47 21.85 -11.08
CA PHE A 121 -0.39 21.63 -10.12
C PHE A 121 0.65 22.72 -10.33
N ALA A 122 1.09 23.35 -9.24
CA ALA A 122 2.18 24.32 -9.29
C ALA A 122 3.51 23.57 -9.37
N VAL A 123 3.92 23.19 -10.58
CA VAL A 123 5.19 22.49 -10.83
C VAL A 123 6.32 23.50 -10.97
N PRO A 124 7.31 23.52 -10.07
CA PRO A 124 8.47 24.41 -10.22
C PRO A 124 9.25 24.12 -11.52
N PRO A 125 9.79 25.15 -12.21
CA PRO A 125 10.44 24.99 -13.51
C PRO A 125 11.57 23.95 -13.54
N ASP A 126 12.35 23.82 -12.47
CA ASP A 126 13.50 22.91 -12.37
C ASP A 126 13.13 21.48 -11.95
N THR A 127 11.84 21.17 -11.88
CA THR A 127 11.37 19.88 -11.39
C THR A 127 11.48 18.81 -12.47
N ARG A 128 12.53 17.99 -12.40
CA ARG A 128 12.75 16.88 -13.34
C ARG A 128 11.68 15.79 -13.28
N ARG A 129 11.24 15.44 -12.07
CA ARG A 129 10.19 14.44 -11.82
C ARG A 129 9.35 14.90 -10.64
N TRP A 130 8.04 14.79 -10.77
CA TRP A 130 7.10 15.10 -9.69
C TRP A 130 6.00 14.04 -9.61
N ILE A 131 5.44 13.92 -8.42
CA ILE A 131 4.41 12.92 -8.07
C ILE A 131 3.17 13.68 -7.64
N ALA A 132 2.03 13.40 -8.27
CA ALA A 132 0.76 13.98 -7.88
C ALA A 132 0.22 13.26 -6.64
N LEU A 133 -0.13 14.01 -5.59
CA LEU A 133 -0.82 13.49 -4.41
C LEU A 133 -2.27 13.94 -4.42
N LEU A 134 -3.19 12.97 -4.50
CA LEU A 134 -4.62 13.20 -4.64
C LEU A 134 -5.43 12.41 -3.61
N ASN A 135 -6.50 13.01 -3.10
CA ASN A 135 -7.45 12.28 -2.26
C ASN A 135 -8.39 11.43 -3.13
N ARG A 136 -8.80 10.27 -2.60
CA ARG A 136 -10.02 9.59 -3.06
C ARG A 136 -11.20 10.57 -3.02
N GLY A 137 -12.14 10.39 -3.93
CA GLY A 137 -13.19 11.37 -4.16
C GLY A 137 -14.30 10.85 -5.05
N ASN A 138 -15.07 11.78 -5.61
CA ASN A 138 -16.26 11.49 -6.42
C ASN A 138 -15.95 11.15 -7.89
N CYS A 139 -14.72 11.36 -8.35
CA CYS A 139 -14.28 10.99 -9.69
C CYS A 139 -13.46 9.69 -9.67
N THR A 140 -13.41 9.05 -10.84
CA THR A 140 -12.72 7.76 -11.02
C THR A 140 -11.19 7.89 -10.88
N PHE A 141 -10.52 6.79 -10.55
CA PHE A 141 -9.05 6.72 -10.54
C PHE A 141 -8.46 7.07 -11.91
N LYS A 142 -9.07 6.58 -12.99
CA LYS A 142 -8.69 6.92 -14.37
C LYS A 142 -8.67 8.43 -14.61
N GLN A 143 -9.74 9.14 -14.25
CA GLN A 143 -9.80 10.59 -14.45
C GLN A 143 -8.69 11.32 -13.69
N LYS A 144 -8.44 10.94 -12.43
CA LYS A 144 -7.35 11.51 -11.62
C LYS A 144 -5.99 11.28 -12.28
N ILE A 145 -5.73 10.03 -12.70
CA ILE A 145 -4.47 9.64 -13.34
C ILE A 145 -4.26 10.39 -14.66
N LEU A 146 -5.27 10.43 -15.54
CA LEU A 146 -5.18 11.14 -16.82
C LEU A 146 -4.95 12.64 -16.66
N ARG A 147 -5.58 13.29 -15.68
CA ARG A 147 -5.39 14.72 -15.42
C ARG A 147 -3.99 15.05 -14.92
N ALA A 148 -3.42 14.20 -14.06
CA ALA A 148 -2.05 14.35 -13.59
C ALA A 148 -1.04 14.06 -14.72
N ALA A 149 -1.29 13.00 -15.51
CA ALA A 149 -0.47 12.65 -16.66
C ALA A 149 -0.46 13.74 -17.74
N ALA A 150 -1.60 14.42 -17.96
CA ALA A 150 -1.69 15.58 -18.87
C ALA A 150 -0.79 16.75 -18.44
N GLN A 151 -0.44 16.84 -17.16
CA GLN A 151 0.51 17.82 -16.60
C GLN A 151 1.92 17.22 -16.41
N LYS A 152 2.20 16.07 -17.02
CA LYS A 152 3.50 15.37 -17.00
C LYS A 152 3.93 14.91 -15.61
N ALA A 153 2.98 14.48 -14.77
CA ALA A 153 3.32 13.78 -13.54
C ALA A 153 4.04 12.46 -13.84
N ALA A 154 5.10 12.15 -13.09
CA ALA A 154 5.83 10.88 -13.21
C ALA A 154 5.10 9.72 -12.53
N ALA A 155 4.36 10.01 -11.46
CA ALA A 155 3.49 9.06 -10.78
C ALA A 155 2.32 9.77 -10.11
N VAL A 156 1.31 9.00 -9.72
CA VAL A 156 0.13 9.50 -9.01
C VAL A 156 -0.10 8.63 -7.79
N VAL A 157 -0.13 9.25 -6.61
CA VAL A 157 -0.48 8.63 -5.34
C VAL A 157 -1.90 9.07 -4.98
N ILE A 158 -2.80 8.11 -4.86
CA ILE A 158 -4.18 8.36 -4.46
C ILE A 158 -4.37 7.80 -3.05
N TYR A 159 -4.42 8.69 -2.06
CA TYR A 159 -4.58 8.31 -0.67
C TYR A 159 -6.07 8.19 -0.33
N HIS A 160 -6.39 7.28 0.59
CA HIS A 160 -7.75 7.16 1.12
C HIS A 160 -7.95 8.12 2.30
N ASN A 161 -9.18 8.57 2.50
CA ASN A 161 -9.59 9.48 3.57
C ASN A 161 -10.03 8.75 4.85
N VAL A 162 -9.93 7.42 4.87
CA VAL A 162 -10.18 6.59 6.05
C VAL A 162 -8.83 6.08 6.53
N SER A 163 -8.45 6.41 7.78
CA SER A 163 -7.23 5.90 8.37
C SER A 163 -7.36 4.40 8.67
N ASP A 164 -6.23 3.71 8.69
CA ASP A 164 -6.12 2.31 9.15
C ASP A 164 -6.79 1.25 8.26
N GLU A 165 -7.34 1.63 7.11
CA GLU A 165 -7.80 0.70 6.07
C GLU A 165 -6.64 0.28 5.15
N LYS A 166 -6.60 -1.01 4.79
CA LYS A 166 -5.61 -1.52 3.83
C LYS A 166 -5.75 -0.83 2.47
N PRO A 167 -4.64 -0.52 1.77
CA PRO A 167 -4.73 0.10 0.46
C PRO A 167 -5.46 -0.78 -0.55
N ILE A 168 -6.37 -0.16 -1.30
CA ILE A 168 -7.17 -0.79 -2.33
C ILE A 168 -6.42 -0.83 -3.66
N THR A 169 -6.59 -1.91 -4.41
CA THR A 169 -6.03 -2.01 -5.76
C THR A 169 -6.93 -1.29 -6.76
N MET A 170 -6.42 -0.19 -7.31
CA MET A 170 -7.14 0.62 -8.30
C MET A 170 -7.17 -0.08 -9.67
N SER A 171 -8.31 0.02 -10.35
CA SER A 171 -8.47 -0.30 -11.78
C SER A 171 -8.66 1.00 -12.56
N HIS A 172 -7.96 1.20 -13.67
CA HIS A 172 -7.97 2.46 -14.42
C HIS A 172 -7.88 2.35 -15.96
N LYS A 173 -8.38 1.24 -16.52
CA LYS A 173 -8.56 1.05 -17.99
C LYS A 173 -9.33 2.18 -18.67
#